data_AF-A0A1Q4WGF4-F1
#
_entry.id   AF-A0A1Q4WGF4-F1
#
_cell.length_a   1.000
_cell.length_b   1.000
_cell.length_c   1.000
_cell.angle_alpha   90.00
_cell.angle_beta   90.00
_cell.angle_gamma   90.00
#
_symmetry.space_group_name_H-M   'P 1'
#
loop_
_entity.id
_entity.type
_entity.pdbx_description
1 polymer ?
#
loop_
_entity_poly.entity_id
_entity_poly.type
_entity_poly.pdbx_seq_one_letter_code
_entity_poly.pdbx_strand_id
1 'polypeptide(L)'
;MEHRHRCAQTRCPAAPPQDPTPCEGPHEAATIIYPHGREVAGCVHHCARVLAGLEGARVHPFVPAGSAMEVYLRARELPPFAWEIGR
;
A
#
# COMPACT_ATOMS: atom_id res chain seq x y z
N MET A 1 -13.23 24.90 9.11
CA MET A 1 -12.79 23.63 9.71
C MET A 1 -11.44 23.30 9.11
N GLU A 2 -10.37 23.72 9.79
CA GLU A 2 -9.00 23.60 9.30
C GLU A 2 -8.61 22.16 8.93
N HIS A 3 -8.14 22.01 7.68
CA HIS A 3 -7.32 20.89 7.24
C HIS A 3 -6.01 20.92 8.02
N ARG A 4 -5.96 20.16 9.11
CA ARG A 4 -4.75 19.95 9.91
C ARG A 4 -3.63 19.43 9.01
N HIS A 5 -2.56 20.21 8.90
CA HIS A 5 -1.26 19.82 8.36
C HIS A 5 -0.83 18.47 8.98
N ARG A 6 -0.85 17.39 8.19
CA ARG A 6 -0.14 16.16 8.55
C ARG A 6 1.28 16.30 8.05
N CYS A 7 2.21 16.36 9.00
CA CYS A 7 3.65 16.41 8.78
C CYS A 7 4.05 15.48 7.62
N ALA A 8 4.77 16.03 6.65
CA ALA A 8 5.09 15.42 5.37
C ALA A 8 5.91 14.14 5.55
N GLN A 9 5.25 13.01 5.80
CA GLN A 9 5.83 11.76 5.36
C GLN A 9 5.84 11.83 3.83
N THR A 10 7.02 11.94 3.23
CA THR A 10 7.19 11.95 1.76
C THR A 10 6.62 10.71 1.12
N ARG A 11 6.49 9.61 1.88
CA ARG A 11 5.90 8.35 1.46
C ARG A 11 4.89 7.84 2.48
N CYS A 12 3.92 7.05 2.04
CA CYS A 12 2.91 6.46 2.92
C CYS A 12 3.52 5.36 3.80
N PRO A 13 2.92 5.03 4.96
CA PRO A 13 3.46 4.02 5.87
C PRO A 13 3.56 2.60 5.27
N ALA A 14 2.71 2.25 4.31
CA ALA A 14 2.76 0.96 3.62
C ALA A 14 3.90 0.84 2.60
N ALA A 15 4.60 1.93 2.30
CA ALA A 15 5.66 1.95 1.30
C ALA A 15 6.92 1.21 1.80
N PRO A 16 7.31 0.08 1.19
CA PRO A 16 8.53 -0.63 1.61
C PRO A 16 9.76 0.28 1.51
N PRO A 17 10.70 0.23 2.48
CA PRO A 17 11.89 1.07 2.44
C PRO A 17 12.73 0.92 1.17
N GLN A 18 12.74 -0.29 0.59
CA GLN A 18 13.50 -0.63 -0.62
C GLN A 18 12.78 -0.26 -1.92
N ASP A 19 11.48 0.00 -1.85
CA ASP A 19 10.69 0.39 -3.01
C ASP A 19 10.99 1.86 -3.34
N PRO A 20 11.56 2.20 -4.51
CA PRO A 20 11.85 3.58 -4.86
C PRO A 20 10.63 4.32 -5.41
N THR A 21 9.51 3.63 -5.64
CA THR A 21 8.38 4.24 -6.34
C THR A 21 7.66 5.30 -5.48
N PRO A 22 7.23 6.42 -6.10
CA PRO A 22 6.51 7.47 -5.40
C PRO A 22 5.13 6.98 -4.96
N CYS A 23 4.53 7.66 -3.99
CA CYS A 23 3.14 7.42 -3.65
C CYS A 23 2.21 7.97 -4.73
N GLU A 24 1.10 7.27 -4.97
CA GLU A 24 0.01 7.73 -5.82
C GLU A 24 -1.26 7.94 -4.99
N GLY A 25 -1.78 9.17 -4.99
CA GLY A 25 -2.99 9.51 -4.25
C GLY A 25 -2.81 9.64 -2.73
N PRO A 26 -3.91 9.58 -1.95
CA PRO A 26 -3.87 9.75 -0.49
C PRO A 26 -3.00 8.69 0.19
N HIS A 27 -2.19 9.08 1.18
CA HIS A 27 -1.28 8.19 1.91
C HIS A 27 -1.98 7.20 2.87
N GLU A 28 -3.31 7.25 2.92
CA GLU A 28 -4.19 6.47 3.80
C GLU A 28 -5.43 5.97 3.05
N ALA A 29 -5.34 5.83 1.72
CA ALA A 29 -6.45 5.38 0.88
C ALA A 29 -6.90 3.94 1.18
N ALA A 30 -6.01 3.09 1.71
CA ALA A 30 -6.32 1.73 2.10
C ALA A 30 -5.49 1.30 3.33
N THR A 31 -5.97 0.28 4.03
CA THR A 31 -5.23 -0.40 5.11
C THR A 31 -4.89 -1.81 4.66
N ILE A 32 -3.61 -2.17 4.72
CA ILE A 32 -3.11 -3.53 4.47
C ILE A 32 -2.82 -4.22 5.80
N ILE A 33 -3.16 -5.50 5.89
CA ILE A 33 -2.86 -6.40 7.00
C ILE A 33 -1.68 -7.27 6.57
N TYR A 34 -0.56 -7.16 7.28
CA TYR A 34 0.62 -8.02 7.11
C TYR A 34 0.33 -9.45 7.61
N PRO A 35 1.14 -10.46 7.23
CA PRO A 35 0.88 -11.86 7.59
C PRO A 35 0.75 -12.11 9.10
N HIS A 36 1.46 -11.32 9.92
CA HIS A 36 1.41 -11.38 11.39
C HIS A 36 0.32 -10.48 12.01
N GLY A 37 -0.65 -10.02 11.21
CA GLY A 37 -1.80 -9.25 11.67
C GLY A 37 -1.56 -7.75 11.87
N ARG A 38 -0.35 -7.23 11.64
CA ARG A 38 -0.11 -5.78 11.73
C ARG A 38 -0.84 -5.05 10.62
N GLU A 39 -1.58 -4.03 11.00
CA GLU A 39 -2.31 -3.17 10.08
C GLU A 39 -1.52 -1.90 9.79
N VAL A 40 -1.47 -1.50 8.52
CA VAL A 40 -0.75 -0.32 8.08
C VAL A 40 -1.57 0.42 7.03
N ALA A 41 -1.82 1.71 7.26
CA ALA A 41 -2.43 2.58 6.27
C ALA A 41 -1.42 2.92 5.16
N GLY A 42 -1.91 3.02 3.92
CA GLY A 42 -1.10 3.30 2.76
C GLY A 42 -1.91 3.86 1.60
N CYS A 43 -1.20 4.33 0.58
CA CYS A 43 -1.82 4.58 -0.70
C CYS A 43 -2.13 3.26 -1.43
N VAL A 44 -3.03 3.31 -2.41
CA VAL A 44 -3.43 2.14 -3.22
C VAL A 44 -2.21 1.45 -3.82
N HIS A 45 -1.27 2.21 -4.38
CA HIS A 45 -0.08 1.69 -5.03
C HIS A 45 0.81 0.84 -4.11
N HIS A 46 1.16 1.37 -2.94
CA HIS A 46 2.04 0.63 -2.02
C HIS A 46 1.31 -0.52 -1.32
N CYS A 47 0.01 -0.39 -1.05
CA CYS A 47 -0.79 -1.52 -0.58
C CYS A 47 -0.84 -2.65 -1.61
N ALA A 48 -0.96 -2.34 -2.91
CA ALA A 48 -0.93 -3.32 -3.99
C ALA A 48 0.44 -4.03 -4.10
N ARG A 49 1.53 -3.28 -3.93
CA ARG A 49 2.89 -3.86 -3.89
C ARG A 49 3.12 -4.80 -2.72
N VAL A 50 2.65 -4.43 -1.52
CA VAL A 50 2.69 -5.31 -0.34
C VAL A 50 1.88 -6.57 -0.60
N LEU A 51 0.67 -6.44 -1.17
CA LEU A 51 -0.20 -7.58 -1.48
C LEU A 51 0.40 -8.51 -2.54
N ALA A 52 1.07 -7.97 -3.56
CA ALA A 52 1.73 -8.76 -4.60
C ALA A 52 3.00 -9.47 -4.09
N GLY A 53 3.70 -8.87 -3.12
CA GLY A 53 4.99 -9.36 -2.63
C GLY A 53 4.93 -10.29 -1.41
N LEU A 54 3.94 -10.13 -0.53
CA LEU A 54 3.90 -10.85 0.75
C LEU A 54 2.76 -11.87 0.80
N GLU A 55 3.13 -13.15 0.80
CA GLU A 55 2.19 -14.23 1.04
C GLU A 55 1.50 -14.05 2.41
N GLY A 56 0.17 -14.15 2.41
CA GLY A 56 -0.65 -13.94 3.62
C GLY A 56 -0.98 -12.48 3.93
N ALA A 57 -0.49 -11.51 3.15
CA ALA A 57 -0.97 -10.13 3.22
C ALA A 57 -2.42 -10.03 2.71
N ARG A 58 -3.21 -9.13 3.31
CA ARG A 58 -4.64 -8.98 3.02
C ARG A 58 -5.04 -7.50 3.06
N VAL A 59 -6.00 -7.10 2.25
CA VAL A 59 -6.65 -5.79 2.41
C VAL A 59 -7.58 -5.84 3.62
N HIS A 60 -7.55 -4.82 4.47
CA HIS A 60 -8.43 -4.76 5.63
C HIS A 60 -9.91 -4.68 5.20
N PRO A 61 -10.83 -5.44 5.83
CA PRO A 61 -12.23 -5.57 5.37
C PRO A 61 -13.04 -4.27 5.40
N PHE A 62 -12.61 -3.25 6.17
CA PHE A 62 -13.27 -1.94 6.22
C PHE A 62 -12.69 -0.89 5.26
N VAL A 63 -11.75 -1.28 4.37
CA VAL A 63 -11.35 -0.39 3.27
C VAL A 63 -12.55 -0.17 2.33
N PRO A 64 -12.82 1.07 1.87
CA PRO A 64 -13.88 1.32 0.90
C PRO A 64 -13.77 0.39 -0.32
N ALA A 65 -14.89 -0.20 -0.75
CA ALA A 65 -14.89 -1.25 -1.76
C ALA A 65 -14.16 -0.85 -3.07
N GLY A 66 -14.29 0.41 -3.50
CA GLY A 66 -13.58 0.93 -4.68
C GLY A 66 -12.05 0.90 -4.50
N SER A 67 -11.56 1.38 -3.36
CA SER A 67 -10.12 1.36 -3.05
C SER A 67 -9.59 -0.05 -2.87
N ALA A 68 -10.36 -0.94 -2.24
CA ALA A 68 -10.00 -2.35 -2.11
C ALA A 68 -9.89 -3.03 -3.47
N MET A 69 -10.89 -2.85 -4.34
CA MET A 69 -10.89 -3.38 -5.71
C MET A 69 -9.67 -2.88 -6.49
N GLU A 70 -9.35 -1.59 -6.41
CA GLU A 70 -8.19 -1.03 -7.10
C GLU A 70 -6.86 -1.62 -6.62
N VAL A 71 -6.71 -1.85 -5.31
CA VAL A 71 -5.54 -2.55 -4.75
C VAL A 71 -5.40 -3.95 -5.34
N TYR A 72 -6.49 -4.75 -5.36
CA TYR A 72 -6.46 -6.10 -5.90
C TYR A 72 -6.15 -6.14 -7.41
N LEU A 73 -6.77 -5.26 -8.19
CA LEU A 73 -6.54 -5.18 -9.63
C LEU A 73 -5.08 -4.82 -9.95
N ARG A 74 -4.51 -3.84 -9.24
CA ARG A 74 -3.11 -3.46 -9.44
C ARG A 74 -2.14 -4.55 -8.98
N ALA A 75 -2.41 -5.19 -7.83
CA ALA A 75 -1.54 -6.24 -7.29
C ALA A 75 -1.37 -7.41 -8.27
N ARG A 76 -2.41 -7.77 -9.01
CA ARG A 76 -2.36 -8.84 -10.02
C ARG A 76 -1.37 -8.57 -11.15
N GLU A 77 -1.13 -7.31 -11.47
CA GLU A 77 -0.26 -6.91 -12.58
C GLU A 77 1.19 -6.59 -12.12
N LEU A 78 1.43 -6.58 -10.80
CA LEU A 78 2.73 -6.26 -10.23
C LEU A 78 3.53 -7.54 -9.95
N PRO A 79 4.82 -7.60 -10.33
CA PRO A 79 5.66 -8.71 -9.88
C PRO A 79 5.94 -8.59 -8.37
N PRO A 80 6.06 -9.73 -7.66
CA PRO A 80 6.54 -9.75 -6.28
C PRO A 80 7.90 -9.06 -6.17
N PHE A 81 8.09 -8.23 -5.14
CA PHE A 81 9.35 -7.52 -4.88
C PHE A 81 9.93 -6.84 -6.14
N ALA A 82 9.10 -6.09 -6.88
CA ALA A 82 9.50 -5.48 -8.15
C ALA A 82 10.81 -4.64 -8.09
N TRP A 83 11.22 -4.18 -6.91
CA TRP A 83 12.48 -3.47 -6.65
C TRP A 83 13.71 -4.38 -6.46
N GLU A 84 13.56 -5.69 -6.57
CA GLU A 84 14.65 -6.69 -6.52
C GLU A 84 14.97 -7.25 -7.92
N ILE A 85 14.08 -7.05 -8.89
CA ILE A 85 14.28 -7.47 -10.27
C ILE A 85 15.33 -6.57 -10.94
N GLY A 86 16.43 -7.17 -11.39
CA GLY A 86 17.52 -6.47 -12.10
C GLY A 86 18.62 -5.90 -11.21
N ARG A 87 18.70 -6.31 -9.94
CA ARG A 87 19.85 -6.08 -9.07
C ARG A 87 20.97 -7.08 -9.32
#